data_AF-A0A1B0DHH7-F1
#
_entry.id   AF-A0A1B0DHH7-F1
#
_cell.length_a   1.000
_cell.length_b   1.000
_cell.length_c   1.000
_cell.angle_alpha   90.00
_cell.angle_beta   90.00
_cell.angle_gamma   90.00
#
_symmetry.space_group_name_H-M   'P 1'
#
loop_
_entity.id
_entity.type
_entity.pdbx_description
1 polymer ?
#
loop_
_entity_poly.entity_id
_entity_poly.type
_entity_poly.pdbx_seq_one_letter_code
_entity_poly.pdbx_strand_id
1 'polypeptide(L)'
;MPHIETRWEPISNTGLPSLNIHPHAQTMSRVIVDLVRAFDWKSFTIVYENAPYLVALSDLLKLYDPKGHTITVRQLDLGLQDNYRAVLRRIKVSEEKNIILHCSATILPEVLKQAQQVGIITDQHQFIITSPDLHTLDLEPYQYSGTNITGIRLIDPEDPRLVQVTDLWKNLHEEQGLELPESLLPNNIRTEVALTFDSVLIFADALNQLHGNKQLSPGKDI
;
A
#
# COMPACT_ATOMS: atom_id res chain seq x y z
N MET A 1 16.31 19.42 -14.36
CA MET A 1 14.86 19.16 -14.51
C MET A 1 14.37 18.50 -13.23
N PRO A 2 13.20 18.87 -12.68
CA PRO A 2 12.65 18.20 -11.50
C PRO A 2 12.14 16.80 -11.87
N HIS A 3 12.29 15.84 -10.95
CA HIS A 3 11.84 14.45 -11.11
C HIS A 3 10.67 14.15 -10.17
N ILE A 4 9.67 13.40 -10.64
CA ILE A 4 8.53 12.96 -9.81
C ILE A 4 8.55 11.45 -9.66
N GLU A 5 8.41 10.98 -8.43
CA GLU A 5 8.44 9.58 -8.05
C GLU A 5 7.13 9.17 -7.37
N THR A 6 6.63 7.98 -7.70
CA THR A 6 5.34 7.44 -7.20
C THR A 6 5.51 6.14 -6.41
N ARG A 7 6.77 5.75 -6.14
CA ARG A 7 7.13 4.51 -5.46
C ARG A 7 7.62 4.78 -4.05
N TRP A 8 7.38 3.82 -3.18
CA TRP A 8 8.02 3.80 -1.88
C TRP A 8 9.54 3.59 -2.05
N GLU A 9 10.33 4.55 -1.56
CA GLU A 9 11.78 4.41 -1.42
C GLU A 9 12.21 4.63 0.04
N PRO A 10 13.03 3.75 0.61
CA PRO A 10 13.51 3.89 1.99
C PRO A 10 14.58 4.98 2.16
N ILE A 11 15.26 5.41 1.09
CA ILE A 11 16.33 6.41 1.14
C ILE A 11 16.28 7.28 -0.13
N SER A 12 15.76 8.51 -0.02
CA SER A 12 15.84 9.50 -1.09
C SER A 12 17.29 10.02 -1.20
N ASN A 13 18.10 9.43 -2.09
CA ASN A 13 19.49 9.86 -2.29
C ASN A 13 19.80 10.15 -3.75
N THR A 14 18.95 10.93 -4.40
CA THR A 14 19.30 11.59 -5.65
C THR A 14 19.71 13.03 -5.28
N GLY A 15 20.95 13.42 -5.56
CA GLY A 15 21.44 14.80 -5.39
C GLY A 15 20.78 15.81 -6.33
N LEU A 16 19.57 15.51 -6.81
CA LEU A 16 18.74 16.27 -7.72
C LEU A 16 17.43 16.63 -6.99
N PRO A 17 16.81 17.77 -7.31
CA PRO A 17 15.50 18.09 -6.76
C PRO A 17 14.44 17.09 -7.28
N SER A 18 14.05 16.14 -6.42
CA SER A 18 12.96 15.19 -6.65
C SER A 18 11.78 15.45 -5.71
N LEU A 19 10.58 15.13 -6.18
CA LEU A 19 9.34 15.18 -5.41
C LEU A 19 8.71 13.78 -5.43
N ASN A 20 8.61 13.16 -4.25
CA ASN A 20 7.93 11.88 -4.10
C ASN A 20 6.49 12.12 -3.63
N ILE A 21 5.51 11.65 -4.42
CA ILE A 21 4.07 11.79 -4.14
C ILE A 21 3.54 10.60 -3.34
N HIS A 22 4.33 9.52 -3.20
CA HIS A 22 3.97 8.38 -2.36
C HIS A 22 3.95 8.77 -0.87
N PRO A 23 2.98 8.26 -0.07
CA PRO A 23 2.97 8.49 1.36
C PRO A 23 4.28 8.13 2.02
N HIS A 24 4.75 9.03 2.89
CA HIS A 24 5.99 8.83 3.62
C HIS A 24 5.91 7.60 4.54
N ALA A 25 6.97 6.80 4.57
CA ALA A 25 7.00 5.52 5.28
C ALA A 25 6.62 5.63 6.77
N GLN A 26 7.06 6.70 7.45
CA GLN A 26 6.71 6.94 8.85
C GLN A 26 5.21 7.18 9.05
N THR A 27 4.54 7.83 8.10
CA THR A 27 3.09 8.06 8.18
C THR A 27 2.35 6.73 8.08
N MET A 28 2.75 5.87 7.15
CA MET A 28 2.19 4.52 7.03
C MET A 28 2.45 3.69 8.31
N SER A 29 3.65 3.77 8.88
CA SER A 29 3.99 3.10 10.14
C SER A 29 3.10 3.53 11.29
N ARG A 30 2.83 4.84 11.43
CA ARG A 30 1.92 5.38 12.46
C ARG A 30 0.49 4.89 12.30
N VAL A 31 -0.03 4.84 11.07
CA VAL A 31 -1.36 4.29 10.81
C VAL A 31 -1.46 2.84 11.28
N ILE A 32 -0.44 2.03 11.02
CA ILE A 32 -0.42 0.63 11.47
C ILE A 32 -0.35 0.54 13.00
N VAL A 33 0.46 1.39 13.65
CA VAL A 33 0.52 1.49 15.11
C VAL A 33 -0.84 1.86 15.71
N ASP A 34 -1.54 2.82 15.10
CA ASP A 34 -2.84 3.26 15.57
C ASP A 34 -3.92 2.19 15.35
N LEU A 35 -3.85 1.39 14.27
CA LEU A 35 -4.70 0.21 14.08
C LEU A 35 -4.46 -0.85 15.15
N VAL A 36 -3.19 -1.19 15.43
CA VAL A 36 -2.83 -2.15 16.49
C VAL A 36 -3.36 -1.71 17.85
N ARG A 37 -3.29 -0.40 18.16
CA ARG A 37 -3.86 0.18 19.38
C ARG A 37 -5.38 0.14 19.37
N ALA A 38 -6.03 0.49 18.26
CA ALA A 38 -7.49 0.49 18.15
C ALA A 38 -8.10 -0.92 18.31
N PHE A 39 -7.37 -1.95 17.91
CA PHE A 39 -7.77 -3.35 18.13
C PHE A 39 -7.30 -3.95 19.46
N ASP A 40 -6.62 -3.18 20.32
CA ASP A 40 -6.07 -3.63 21.59
C ASP A 40 -5.17 -4.89 21.46
N TRP A 41 -4.41 -4.99 20.37
CA TRP A 41 -3.53 -6.14 20.11
C TRP A 41 -2.30 -6.13 21.01
N LYS A 42 -2.21 -7.09 21.94
CA LYS A 42 -1.07 -7.23 22.89
C LYS A 42 0.04 -8.17 22.38
N SER A 43 -0.30 -9.11 21.49
CA SER A 43 0.63 -10.03 20.84
C SER A 43 0.31 -10.05 19.36
N PHE A 44 1.34 -10.01 18.51
CA PHE A 44 1.17 -10.14 17.06
C PHE A 44 2.47 -10.55 16.37
N THR A 45 2.34 -11.17 15.21
CA THR A 45 3.46 -11.50 14.32
C THR A 45 3.48 -10.56 13.12
N ILE A 46 4.61 -9.88 12.91
CA ILE A 46 4.92 -9.12 11.70
C ILE A 46 5.54 -10.05 10.68
N VAL A 47 4.92 -10.13 9.51
CA VAL A 47 5.35 -10.91 8.35
C VAL A 47 5.67 -9.94 7.23
N TYR A 48 6.93 -9.88 6.80
CA TYR A 48 7.36 -8.91 5.79
C TYR A 48 8.06 -9.58 4.60
N GLU A 49 8.00 -8.95 3.42
CA GLU A 49 8.57 -9.49 2.19
C GLU A 49 10.10 -9.62 2.25
N ASN A 50 10.81 -8.50 2.39
CA ASN A 50 12.28 -8.45 2.37
C ASN A 50 12.83 -7.37 3.33
N ALA A 51 14.15 -7.37 3.58
CA ALA A 51 14.76 -6.49 4.58
C ALA A 51 14.46 -4.98 4.41
N PRO A 52 14.46 -4.39 3.20
CA PRO A 52 14.03 -3.00 3.01
C PRO A 52 12.65 -2.70 3.60
N TYR A 53 11.67 -3.56 3.38
CA TYR A 53 10.28 -3.35 3.84
C TYR A 53 10.17 -3.29 5.37
N LEU A 54 11.13 -3.88 6.10
CA LEU A 54 11.17 -3.77 7.56
C LEU A 54 11.44 -2.34 8.04
N VAL A 55 12.17 -1.53 7.27
CA VAL A 55 12.47 -0.12 7.63
C VAL A 55 11.20 0.71 7.73
N ALA A 56 10.21 0.44 6.87
CA ALA A 56 8.90 1.08 6.91
C ALA A 56 8.10 0.74 8.19
N LEU A 57 8.44 -0.38 8.84
CA LEU A 57 7.81 -0.84 10.08
C LEU A 57 8.62 -0.47 11.33
N SER A 58 9.63 0.39 11.20
CA SER A 58 10.52 0.74 12.33
C SER A 58 9.78 1.36 13.52
N ASP A 59 8.74 2.18 13.31
CA ASP A 59 7.95 2.73 14.41
C ASP A 59 7.06 1.68 15.08
N LEU A 60 6.57 0.69 14.31
CA LEU A 60 5.83 -0.44 14.85
C LEU A 60 6.70 -1.34 15.74
N LEU A 61 7.97 -1.56 15.35
CA LEU A 61 8.92 -2.33 16.15
C LEU A 61 9.24 -1.67 17.51
N LYS A 62 9.14 -0.33 17.59
CA LYS A 62 9.33 0.41 18.85
C LYS A 62 8.22 0.17 19.87
N LEU A 63 7.08 -0.41 19.47
CA LEU A 63 6.02 -0.81 20.41
C LEU A 63 6.42 -2.01 21.27
N TYR A 64 7.45 -2.75 20.87
CA TYR A 64 7.94 -3.90 21.63
C TYR A 64 8.33 -3.46 23.04
N ASP A 65 7.67 -4.07 24.03
CA ASP A 65 7.99 -3.88 25.43
C ASP A 65 7.94 -5.26 26.10
N PRO A 66 9.02 -5.72 26.77
CA PRO A 66 9.04 -6.98 27.52
C PRO A 66 7.91 -7.13 28.55
N LYS A 67 7.29 -6.02 29.00
CA LYS A 67 6.12 -6.01 29.90
C LYS A 67 4.80 -5.64 29.21
N GLY A 68 4.84 -5.36 27.90
CA GLY A 68 3.73 -4.85 27.10
C GLY A 68 3.46 -5.71 25.87
N HIS A 69 3.89 -5.24 24.69
CA HIS A 69 3.60 -5.92 23.43
C HIS A 69 4.61 -7.02 23.11
N THR A 70 4.12 -8.23 22.86
CA THR A 70 4.92 -9.33 22.31
C THR A 70 4.91 -9.24 20.80
N ILE A 71 6.06 -8.93 20.19
CA ILE A 71 6.21 -8.78 18.74
C ILE A 71 7.14 -9.88 18.22
N THR A 72 6.62 -10.73 17.33
CA THR A 72 7.43 -11.70 16.59
C THR A 72 7.62 -11.21 15.16
N VAL A 73 8.84 -11.27 14.62
CA VAL A 73 9.17 -10.76 13.28
C VAL A 73 9.62 -11.92 12.39
N ARG A 74 9.04 -12.05 11.19
CA ARG A 74 9.35 -13.11 10.22
C ARG A 74 9.42 -12.57 8.79
N GLN A 75 10.48 -12.94 8.07
CA GLN A 75 10.64 -12.65 6.65
C GLN A 75 9.98 -13.75 5.79
N LEU A 76 9.29 -13.36 4.73
CA LEU A 76 8.67 -14.25 3.73
C LEU A 76 9.69 -14.76 2.71
N ASP A 77 10.42 -13.85 2.08
CA ASP A 77 11.39 -14.21 1.06
C ASP A 77 12.68 -14.73 1.73
N LEU A 78 12.80 -16.05 1.75
CA LEU A 78 13.99 -16.78 2.19
C LEU A 78 14.85 -17.25 1.00
N GLY A 79 14.63 -16.72 -0.21
CA GLY A 79 15.28 -17.19 -1.43
C GLY A 79 14.73 -18.53 -1.94
N LEU A 80 13.49 -18.87 -1.59
CA LEU A 80 12.87 -20.18 -1.81
C LEU A 80 11.85 -20.21 -2.97
N GLN A 81 12.03 -19.39 -4.02
CA GLN A 81 11.19 -19.39 -5.22
C GLN A 81 9.68 -19.41 -4.91
N ASP A 82 9.17 -18.34 -4.27
CA ASP A 82 7.75 -18.18 -3.94
C ASP A 82 7.14 -19.24 -3.00
N ASN A 83 7.97 -20.02 -2.28
CA ASN A 83 7.49 -20.95 -1.27
C ASN A 83 7.42 -20.30 0.12
N TYR A 84 6.28 -19.68 0.41
CA TYR A 84 5.99 -19.03 1.70
C TYR A 84 5.50 -20.01 2.77
N ARG A 85 5.08 -21.23 2.38
CA ARG A 85 4.46 -22.22 3.29
C ARG A 85 5.30 -22.54 4.52
N ALA A 86 6.63 -22.56 4.41
CA ALA A 86 7.52 -22.86 5.54
C ALA A 86 7.40 -21.82 6.65
N VAL A 87 7.35 -20.54 6.29
CA VAL A 87 7.20 -19.42 7.23
C VAL A 87 5.79 -19.43 7.82
N LEU A 88 4.78 -19.60 6.98
CA LEU A 88 3.37 -19.64 7.39
C LEU A 88 3.07 -20.81 8.35
N ARG A 89 3.70 -21.98 8.15
CA ARG A 89 3.60 -23.12 9.09
C ARG A 89 4.21 -22.78 10.45
N ARG A 90 5.33 -22.04 10.49
CA ARG A 90 5.92 -21.61 11.76
C ARG A 90 5.00 -20.65 12.52
N ILE A 91 4.27 -19.80 11.80
CA ILE A 91 3.25 -18.90 12.39
C ILE A 91 2.10 -19.73 12.98
N LYS A 92 1.60 -20.71 12.23
CA LYS A 92 0.57 -21.64 12.72
C LYS A 92 1.00 -22.36 14.01
N VAL A 93 2.23 -22.84 14.06
CA VAL A 93 2.78 -23.55 15.24
C VAL A 93 2.99 -22.60 16.43
N SER A 94 3.23 -21.31 16.22
CA SER A 94 3.29 -20.34 17.32
C SER A 94 1.94 -19.99 17.94
N GLU A 95 0.82 -20.46 17.36
CA GLU A 95 -0.55 -20.17 17.82
C GLU A 95 -0.88 -18.68 17.91
N GLU A 96 -0.12 -17.85 17.17
CA GLU A 96 -0.33 -16.40 17.13
C GLU A 96 -1.55 -16.08 16.26
N LYS A 97 -2.52 -15.37 16.83
CA LYS A 97 -3.79 -15.07 16.18
C LYS A 97 -3.72 -13.81 15.33
N ASN A 98 -2.89 -12.86 15.75
CA ASN A 98 -2.83 -11.54 15.16
C ASN A 98 -1.62 -11.43 14.23
N ILE A 99 -1.86 -11.16 12.96
CA ILE A 99 -0.84 -11.19 11.90
C ILE A 99 -0.86 -9.85 11.16
N ILE A 100 0.30 -9.20 11.11
CA ILE A 100 0.52 -8.02 10.27
C ILE A 100 1.30 -8.48 9.04
N LEU A 101 0.70 -8.38 7.86
CA LEU A 101 1.29 -8.77 6.59
C LEU A 101 1.74 -7.53 5.81
N HIS A 102 3.03 -7.45 5.53
CA HIS A 102 3.67 -6.36 4.80
C HIS A 102 4.44 -6.88 3.60
N CYS A 103 3.74 -6.97 2.48
CA CYS A 103 4.29 -7.40 1.21
C CYS A 103 3.70 -6.58 0.06
N SER A 104 4.36 -6.65 -1.10
CA SER A 104 3.91 -6.04 -2.34
C SER A 104 2.62 -6.69 -2.85
N ALA A 105 1.84 -5.91 -3.60
CA ALA A 105 0.62 -6.38 -4.26
C ALA A 105 0.88 -7.55 -5.24
N THR A 106 2.10 -7.66 -5.75
CA THR A 106 2.51 -8.73 -6.68
C THR A 106 2.52 -10.10 -6.02
N ILE A 107 3.08 -10.23 -4.80
CA ILE A 107 3.21 -11.53 -4.13
C ILE A 107 2.02 -11.83 -3.21
N LEU A 108 1.32 -10.80 -2.75
CA LEU A 108 0.19 -10.90 -1.82
C LEU A 108 -0.84 -11.98 -2.20
N PRO A 109 -1.33 -12.10 -3.45
CA PRO A 109 -2.30 -13.14 -3.80
C PRO A 109 -1.74 -14.57 -3.62
N GLU A 110 -0.48 -14.83 -3.96
CA GLU A 110 0.14 -16.13 -3.74
C GLU A 110 0.39 -16.41 -2.24
N VAL A 111 0.77 -15.38 -1.48
CA VAL A 111 0.91 -15.48 -0.02
C VAL A 111 -0.42 -15.85 0.64
N LEU A 112 -1.53 -15.18 0.28
CA LEU A 112 -2.86 -15.46 0.82
C LEU A 112 -3.34 -16.86 0.45
N LYS A 113 -3.14 -17.28 -0.80
CA LYS A 113 -3.46 -18.63 -1.26
C LYS A 113 -2.71 -19.71 -0.46
N GLN A 114 -1.41 -19.51 -0.25
CA GLN A 114 -0.61 -20.44 0.56
C GLN A 114 -0.99 -20.39 2.05
N ALA A 115 -1.37 -19.22 2.58
CA ALA A 115 -1.86 -19.06 3.94
C ALA A 115 -3.18 -19.82 4.17
N GLN A 116 -4.09 -19.80 3.19
CA GLN A 116 -5.30 -20.62 3.21
C GLN A 116 -4.98 -22.12 3.21
N GLN A 117 -4.07 -22.58 2.34
CA GLN A 117 -3.67 -23.98 2.26
C GLN A 117 -2.98 -24.48 3.54
N VAL A 118 -2.22 -23.62 4.22
CA VAL A 118 -1.59 -23.95 5.52
C VAL A 118 -2.62 -23.94 6.65
N GLY A 119 -3.76 -23.29 6.46
CA GLY A 119 -4.85 -23.19 7.42
C GLY A 119 -4.57 -22.15 8.50
N ILE A 120 -4.08 -20.98 8.10
CA ILE A 120 -4.03 -19.77 8.97
C ILE A 120 -5.04 -18.70 8.53
N ILE A 121 -5.74 -18.89 7.41
CA ILE A 121 -6.91 -18.08 7.03
C ILE A 121 -8.14 -18.79 7.59
N THR A 122 -8.44 -18.54 8.86
CA THR A 122 -9.56 -19.11 9.61
C THR A 122 -10.15 -18.07 10.56
N ASP A 123 -11.31 -18.34 11.14
CA ASP A 123 -11.98 -17.55 12.17
C ASP A 123 -11.16 -17.24 13.43
N GLN A 124 -10.09 -18.01 13.66
CA GLN A 124 -9.18 -17.80 14.78
C GLN A 124 -8.15 -16.71 14.54
N HIS A 125 -7.95 -16.29 13.29
CA HIS A 125 -6.88 -15.38 12.89
C HIS A 125 -7.42 -14.02 12.44
N GLN A 126 -6.62 -12.98 12.69
CA GLN A 126 -6.87 -11.62 12.27
C GLN A 126 -5.66 -11.10 11.50
N PHE A 127 -5.90 -10.57 10.31
CA PHE A 127 -4.89 -10.04 9.42
C PHE A 127 -5.03 -8.52 9.30
N ILE A 128 -3.93 -7.81 9.50
CA ILE A 128 -3.77 -6.44 9.00
C ILE A 128 -2.84 -6.53 7.79
N ILE A 129 -3.37 -6.26 6.60
CA ILE A 129 -2.61 -6.22 5.36
C ILE A 129 -2.29 -4.76 5.06
N THR A 130 -1.00 -4.46 4.99
CA THR A 130 -0.51 -3.08 4.87
C THR A 130 -0.30 -2.63 3.42
N SER A 131 -0.51 -3.52 2.45
CA SER A 131 -0.46 -3.19 1.02
C SER A 131 -1.63 -2.28 0.65
N PRO A 132 -1.39 -1.07 0.10
CA PRO A 132 -2.46 -0.13 -0.25
C PRO A 132 -3.35 -0.63 -1.39
N ASP A 133 -2.85 -1.60 -2.17
CA ASP A 133 -3.52 -2.19 -3.32
C ASP A 133 -4.27 -3.49 -2.98
N LEU A 134 -4.50 -3.79 -1.70
CA LEU A 134 -5.32 -4.95 -1.28
C LEU A 134 -6.68 -4.95 -1.99
N HIS A 135 -7.26 -3.76 -2.18
CA HIS A 135 -8.57 -3.56 -2.80
C HIS A 135 -8.64 -4.04 -4.26
N THR A 136 -7.51 -4.17 -4.94
CA THR A 136 -7.44 -4.67 -6.33
C THR A 136 -7.46 -6.19 -6.43
N LEU A 137 -7.34 -6.89 -5.30
CA LEU A 137 -7.32 -8.35 -5.26
C LEU A 137 -8.73 -8.91 -5.08
N ASP A 138 -8.99 -10.02 -5.76
CA ASP A 138 -10.18 -10.82 -5.50
C ASP A 138 -10.04 -11.57 -4.17
N LEU A 139 -10.90 -11.20 -3.21
CA LEU A 139 -10.97 -11.81 -1.89
C LEU A 139 -12.14 -12.80 -1.75
N GLU A 140 -12.92 -13.02 -2.82
CA GLU A 140 -14.04 -13.97 -2.84
C GLU A 140 -13.64 -15.38 -2.35
N PRO A 141 -12.46 -15.94 -2.68
CA PRO A 141 -12.04 -17.26 -2.19
C PRO A 141 -11.89 -17.37 -0.67
N TYR A 142 -11.76 -16.24 0.03
CA TYR A 142 -11.53 -16.19 1.48
C TYR A 142 -12.79 -15.81 2.27
N GLN A 143 -13.89 -15.43 1.61
CA GLN A 143 -15.10 -14.90 2.26
C GLN A 143 -15.73 -15.86 3.27
N TYR A 144 -15.64 -17.18 3.03
CA TYR A 144 -16.22 -18.20 3.90
C TYR A 144 -15.27 -18.70 5.00
N SER A 145 -14.06 -18.14 5.10
CA SER A 145 -13.06 -18.59 6.08
C SER A 145 -13.35 -18.11 7.50
N GLY A 146 -14.19 -17.08 7.66
CA GLY A 146 -14.44 -16.41 8.94
C GLY A 146 -13.28 -15.54 9.44
N THR A 147 -12.16 -15.46 8.70
CA THR A 147 -11.01 -14.63 9.05
C THR A 147 -11.38 -13.15 9.01
N ASN A 148 -10.80 -12.35 9.89
CA ASN A 148 -10.89 -10.90 9.78
C ASN A 148 -9.69 -10.38 9.00
N ILE A 149 -9.91 -9.82 7.81
CA ILE A 149 -8.87 -9.13 7.01
C ILE A 149 -9.17 -7.64 7.03
N THR A 150 -8.25 -6.87 7.59
CA THR A 150 -8.25 -5.41 7.58
C THR A 150 -7.19 -4.92 6.60
N GLY A 151 -7.55 -3.99 5.72
CA GLY A 151 -6.63 -3.35 4.78
C GLY A 151 -6.58 -1.85 4.95
N ILE A 152 -5.57 -1.23 4.34
CA ILE A 152 -5.49 0.22 4.17
C ILE A 152 -5.69 0.52 2.68
N ARG A 153 -6.52 1.51 2.35
CA ARG A 153 -6.75 1.94 0.97
C ARG A 153 -6.53 3.45 0.88
N LEU A 154 -5.73 3.88 -0.10
CA LEU A 154 -5.45 5.30 -0.35
C LEU A 154 -6.43 5.94 -1.33
N ILE A 155 -6.96 5.12 -2.25
CA ILE A 155 -7.90 5.54 -3.28
C ILE A 155 -9.32 5.37 -2.75
N ASP A 156 -10.17 6.37 -2.97
CA ASP A 156 -11.60 6.25 -2.75
C ASP A 156 -12.32 6.04 -4.10
N PRO A 157 -12.83 4.83 -4.39
CA PRO A 157 -13.58 4.54 -5.62
C PRO A 157 -14.85 5.37 -5.78
N GLU A 158 -15.38 5.92 -4.67
CA GLU A 158 -16.59 6.74 -4.67
C GLU A 158 -16.29 8.23 -4.88
N ASP A 159 -15.00 8.63 -4.96
CA ASP A 159 -14.62 10.02 -5.22
C ASP A 159 -15.18 10.49 -6.58
N PRO A 160 -16.02 11.53 -6.62
CA PRO A 160 -16.58 12.04 -7.87
C PRO A 160 -15.52 12.41 -8.91
N ARG A 161 -14.31 12.81 -8.48
CA ARG A 161 -13.22 13.15 -9.38
C ARG A 161 -12.67 11.91 -10.08
N LEU A 162 -12.52 10.82 -9.34
CA LEU A 162 -12.06 9.54 -9.89
C LEU A 162 -13.08 8.98 -10.88
N VAL A 163 -14.37 9.00 -10.51
CA VAL A 163 -15.46 8.55 -11.38
C VAL A 163 -15.48 9.32 -12.71
N GLN A 164 -15.36 10.65 -12.67
CA GLN A 164 -15.31 11.48 -13.88
C GLN A 164 -14.11 11.15 -14.79
N VAL A 165 -12.94 10.91 -14.20
CA VAL A 165 -11.73 10.54 -14.96
C VAL A 165 -11.91 9.16 -15.60
N THR A 166 -12.46 8.21 -14.86
CA THR A 166 -12.71 6.86 -15.40
C THR A 166 -13.79 6.88 -16.50
N ASP A 167 -14.85 7.68 -16.35
CA ASP A 167 -15.87 7.87 -17.39
C ASP A 167 -15.28 8.48 -18.66
N LEU A 168 -14.39 9.48 -18.52
CA LEU A 168 -13.68 10.05 -19.66
C LEU A 168 -12.82 8.99 -20.37
N TRP A 169 -12.06 8.20 -19.62
CA TRP A 169 -11.25 7.12 -20.20
C TRP A 169 -12.12 6.08 -20.89
N LYS A 170 -13.26 5.72 -20.31
CA LYS A 170 -14.23 4.80 -20.89
C LYS A 170 -14.73 5.31 -22.25
N ASN A 171 -15.17 6.57 -22.31
CA ASN A 171 -15.64 7.18 -23.57
C ASN A 171 -14.55 7.17 -24.65
N LEU A 172 -13.30 7.52 -24.30
CA LEU A 172 -12.18 7.51 -25.24
C LEU A 172 -11.84 6.10 -25.77
N HIS A 173 -12.00 5.06 -24.95
CA HIS A 173 -11.81 3.68 -25.39
C HIS A 173 -12.96 3.24 -26.30
N GLU A 174 -14.20 3.58 -25.95
CA GLU A 174 -15.38 3.27 -26.77
C GLU A 174 -15.31 3.91 -28.16
N GLU A 175 -14.82 5.15 -28.27
CA GLU A 175 -14.56 5.83 -29.55
C GLU A 175 -13.55 5.08 -30.43
N GLN A 176 -12.62 4.36 -29.81
CA GLN A 176 -11.62 3.52 -30.49
C GLN A 176 -12.10 2.08 -30.72
N GLY A 177 -13.34 1.74 -30.31
CA GLY A 177 -13.88 0.39 -30.36
C GLY A 177 -13.21 -0.58 -29.38
N LEU A 178 -12.64 -0.06 -28.29
CA LEU A 178 -11.98 -0.83 -27.24
C LEU A 178 -12.78 -0.77 -25.95
N GLU A 179 -12.68 -1.81 -25.13
CA GLU A 179 -13.20 -1.80 -23.76
C GLU A 179 -12.14 -1.26 -22.79
N LEU A 180 -12.59 -0.59 -21.73
CA LEU A 180 -11.70 -0.11 -20.68
C LEU A 180 -11.13 -1.33 -19.92
N PRO A 181 -9.79 -1.45 -19.78
CA PRO A 181 -9.19 -2.50 -18.96
C PRO A 181 -9.74 -2.49 -17.53
N GLU A 182 -9.99 -3.67 -16.96
CA GLU A 182 -10.49 -3.80 -15.58
C GLU A 182 -9.60 -3.07 -14.57
N SER A 183 -8.28 -3.02 -14.80
CA SER A 183 -7.31 -2.32 -13.95
C SER A 183 -7.48 -0.79 -13.91
N LEU A 184 -8.31 -0.22 -14.79
CA LEU A 184 -8.65 1.21 -14.83
C LEU A 184 -10.05 1.50 -14.29
N LEU A 185 -10.79 0.48 -13.85
CA LEU A 185 -12.06 0.68 -13.14
C LEU A 185 -11.82 1.28 -11.75
N PRO A 186 -12.74 2.09 -11.19
CA PRO A 186 -12.50 2.82 -9.94
C PRO A 186 -12.13 1.92 -8.76
N ASN A 187 -12.65 0.68 -8.74
CA ASN A 187 -12.38 -0.31 -7.69
C ASN A 187 -11.07 -1.08 -7.86
N ASN A 188 -10.39 -0.94 -9.00
CA ASN A 188 -9.24 -1.78 -9.38
C ASN A 188 -8.01 -0.96 -9.76
N ILE A 189 -8.11 0.38 -9.76
CA ILE A 189 -6.98 1.27 -10.01
C ILE A 189 -5.94 1.09 -8.90
N ARG A 190 -4.70 0.79 -9.30
CA ARG A 190 -3.59 0.71 -8.36
C ARG A 190 -3.17 2.09 -7.88
N THR A 191 -2.67 2.14 -6.65
CA THR A 191 -2.10 3.33 -6.01
C THR A 191 -1.05 3.99 -6.89
N GLU A 192 -0.14 3.23 -7.51
CA GLU A 192 0.89 3.78 -8.40
C GLU A 192 0.30 4.57 -9.58
N VAL A 193 -0.82 4.10 -10.15
CA VAL A 193 -1.51 4.77 -11.27
C VAL A 193 -2.17 6.06 -10.79
N ALA A 194 -2.89 6.01 -9.67
CA ALA A 194 -3.53 7.18 -9.09
C ALA A 194 -2.51 8.26 -8.73
N LEU A 195 -1.41 7.90 -8.06
CA LEU A 195 -0.34 8.84 -7.71
C LEU A 195 0.35 9.40 -8.96
N THR A 196 0.47 8.64 -10.04
CA THR A 196 1.00 9.14 -11.32
C THR A 196 0.07 10.17 -11.94
N PHE A 197 -1.24 9.94 -11.90
CA PHE A 197 -2.23 10.91 -12.35
C PHE A 197 -2.15 12.21 -11.53
N ASP A 198 -2.14 12.11 -10.20
CA ASP A 198 -2.01 13.25 -9.29
C ASP A 198 -0.69 14.00 -9.51
N SER A 199 0.41 13.28 -9.77
CA SER A 199 1.72 13.85 -10.09
C SER A 199 1.66 14.77 -11.30
N VAL A 200 0.96 14.36 -12.37
CA VAL A 200 0.80 15.17 -13.58
C VAL A 200 -0.04 16.41 -13.29
N LEU A 201 -1.11 16.27 -12.49
CA LEU A 201 -1.94 17.41 -12.09
C LEU A 201 -1.17 18.44 -11.27
N ILE A 202 -0.42 17.98 -10.26
CA ILE A 202 0.42 18.84 -9.41
C ILE A 202 1.46 19.56 -10.27
N PHE A 203 2.09 18.85 -11.21
CA PHE A 203 3.08 19.44 -12.11
C PHE A 203 2.45 20.49 -13.05
N ALA A 204 1.29 20.21 -13.63
CA ALA A 204 0.58 21.14 -14.50
C ALA A 204 0.15 22.41 -13.73
N ASP A 205 -0.36 22.24 -12.51
CA ASP A 205 -0.73 23.36 -11.65
C ASP A 205 0.48 24.21 -11.26
N ALA A 206 1.60 23.58 -10.86
CA ALA A 206 2.84 24.27 -10.56
C ALA A 206 3.38 25.07 -11.76
N LEU A 207 3.31 24.52 -12.98
CA LEU A 207 3.68 25.23 -14.21
C LEU A 207 2.76 26.42 -14.48
N ASN A 208 1.45 26.27 -14.30
CA ASN A 208 0.49 27.35 -14.48
C ASN A 208 0.71 28.48 -13.49
N GLN A 209 1.00 28.18 -12.22
CA GLN A 209 1.33 29.20 -11.22
C GLN A 209 2.65 29.93 -11.56
N LEU A 210 3.66 29.21 -12.04
CA LEU A 210 4.92 29.82 -12.50
C LEU A 210 4.71 30.75 -13.71
N HIS A 211 3.85 30.37 -14.66
CA HIS A 211 3.49 31.21 -15.79
C HIS A 211 2.64 32.42 -15.38
N GLY A 212 1.68 32.24 -14.47
CA GLY A 212 0.84 33.31 -13.92
C GLY A 212 1.66 34.35 -13.15
N ASN A 213 2.65 33.91 -12.36
CA ASN A 213 3.54 34.81 -11.62
C ASN A 213 4.52 35.58 -12.53
N LYS A 214 4.87 35.06 -13.71
CA LYS A 214 5.67 35.79 -14.70
C LYS A 214 4.94 36.96 -15.35
N GLN A 215 3.59 36.98 -15.35
CA GLN A 215 2.82 38.11 -15.89
C GLN A 215 2.65 39.27 -14.90
N LEU A 216 3.00 39.08 -13.62
CA LEU A 216 2.83 40.09 -12.55
C LEU A 216 4.09 40.91 -12.23
N SER A 217 5.12 40.90 -13.09
CA SER A 217 6.27 41.82 -12.97
C SER A 217 6.47 42.73 -14.20
N PRO A 218 5.59 43.72 -14.43
CA PRO A 218 6.03 45.01 -14.92
C PRO A 218 6.63 45.81 -13.75
N GLY A 219 7.86 46.28 -13.94
CA GLY A 219 8.75 46.69 -12.86
C GLY A 219 8.25 47.79 -11.92
N LYS A 220 8.79 47.74 -10.71
CA LYS A 220 9.16 48.89 -9.90
C LYS A 220 10.45 48.51 -9.20
N ASP A 221 11.54 49.17 -9.58
CA ASP A 221 12.39 49.92 -8.65
C ASP A 221 13.53 50.60 -9.44
N ILE A 222 13.41 51.93 -9.47
CA ILE A 222 14.42 53.02 -9.51
C ILE A 222 15.39 53.07 -10.70
#